data_AF-A0A9E5RK11-F1
#
_entry.id   AF-A0A9E5RK11-F1
#
_cell.length_a   1.000
_cell.length_b   1.000
_cell.length_c   1.000
_cell.angle_alpha   90.00
_cell.angle_beta   90.00
_cell.angle_gamma   90.00
#
_symmetry.space_group_name_H-M   'P 1'
#
loop_
_entity.id
_entity.type
_entity.pdbx_description
1 polymer ?
#
loop_
_entity_poly.entity_id
_entity_poly.type
_entity_poly.pdbx_seq_one_letter_code
_entity_poly.pdbx_strand_id
1 'polypeptide(L)'
;MFETLRAFGQRLTSQRKPCIFNELKPVYEYVDLADAVQHLKALGAILQQHPEQLGITDYPLVFGFAGLGNVGQGALEIFDCLPTQEVLPTQLADLFRSRNYSPGTLFKCLLQKSDLLRNSLHQFDVQDYAAHPSHYHSILPDLLPYISVLLNCVFYAPQYPRILPNDAFAEAWLRGARRLQVVGDLSCDPPDGSVACTVTSGDLYHPIFDYNPIDGSVSNAFGEDTVTVMAVDNLSAGLPRDASIAFSTMLRDFIPALVKADLHQADLSAQLPPELYKATVTHQGDLMPRYRYLEPYLQTHLNAQPCEALI
;
A
#
# COMPACT_ATOMS: atom_id res chain seq x y z
N MET A 1 2.40 7.17 -2.12
CA MET A 1 2.19 7.69 -3.48
C MET A 1 3.42 8.38 -4.05
N PHE A 2 3.96 9.45 -3.42
CA PHE A 2 5.13 10.18 -3.94
C PHE A 2 6.33 9.28 -4.24
N GLU A 3 6.75 8.42 -3.31
CA GLU A 3 7.85 7.48 -3.53
C GLU A 3 7.55 6.48 -4.66
N THR A 4 6.29 6.05 -4.83
CA THR A 4 5.91 5.18 -5.96
C THR A 4 6.05 5.91 -7.29
N LEU A 5 5.56 7.15 -7.39
CA LEU A 5 5.68 7.96 -8.61
C LEU A 5 7.15 8.20 -8.95
N ARG A 6 7.96 8.54 -7.94
CA ARG A 6 9.40 8.72 -8.06
C ARG A 6 10.09 7.44 -8.53
N ALA A 7 9.79 6.30 -7.90
CA ALA A 7 10.32 5.00 -8.31
C ALA A 7 9.95 4.67 -9.76
N PHE A 8 8.72 4.97 -10.19
CA PHE A 8 8.29 4.81 -11.57
C PHE A 8 9.06 5.73 -12.52
N GLY A 9 9.26 7.00 -12.16
CA GLY A 9 10.07 7.94 -12.93
C GLY A 9 11.53 7.49 -13.09
N GLN A 10 12.15 7.01 -12.01
CA GLN A 10 13.51 6.49 -12.00
C GLN A 10 13.62 5.19 -12.83
N ARG A 11 12.65 4.29 -12.71
CA ARG A 11 12.56 3.03 -13.47
C ARG A 11 12.53 3.26 -14.97
N LEU A 12 11.76 4.23 -15.42
CA LEU A 12 11.71 4.58 -16.84
C LEU A 12 12.98 5.29 -17.29
N THR A 13 13.51 6.19 -16.47
CA THR A 13 14.75 6.90 -16.78
C THR A 13 15.92 5.93 -16.95
N SER A 14 16.02 4.87 -16.12
CA SER A 14 17.04 3.83 -16.28
C SER A 14 16.90 3.04 -17.59
N GLN A 15 15.67 2.92 -18.11
CA GLN A 15 15.36 2.33 -19.42
C GLN A 15 15.54 3.32 -20.59
N ARG A 16 16.21 4.46 -20.37
CA ARG A 16 16.41 5.53 -21.36
C ARG A 16 15.10 6.14 -21.86
N LYS A 17 14.09 6.15 -20.99
CA LYS A 17 12.76 6.74 -21.17
C LYS A 17 12.56 7.84 -20.11
N PRO A 18 13.17 9.04 -20.26
CA PRO A 18 13.11 10.09 -19.24
C PRO A 18 11.66 10.44 -18.89
N CYS A 19 11.33 10.40 -17.59
CA CYS A 19 9.98 10.60 -17.11
C CYS A 19 9.96 11.74 -16.08
N ILE A 20 8.99 12.65 -16.18
CA ILE A 20 8.89 13.84 -15.32
C ILE A 20 8.81 13.49 -13.83
N PHE A 21 8.30 12.30 -13.47
CA PHE A 21 8.22 11.90 -12.07
C PHE A 21 9.60 11.64 -11.44
N ASN A 22 10.65 11.53 -12.25
CA ASN A 22 12.04 11.49 -11.76
C ASN A 22 12.48 12.81 -11.10
N GLU A 23 11.78 13.92 -11.38
CA GLU A 23 12.02 15.22 -10.73
C GLU A 23 11.50 15.25 -9.28
N LEU A 24 10.64 14.30 -8.89
CA LEU A 24 10.17 14.21 -7.50
C LEU A 24 11.35 13.90 -6.57
N LYS A 25 11.46 14.70 -5.51
CA LYS A 25 12.39 14.48 -4.41
C LYS A 25 11.92 13.32 -3.52
N PRO A 26 12.82 12.66 -2.78
CA PRO A 26 12.42 11.86 -1.63
C PRO A 26 11.48 12.64 -0.71
N VAL A 27 10.50 11.96 -0.13
CA VAL A 27 9.45 12.59 0.67
C VAL A 27 10.02 13.36 1.87
N TYR A 28 11.07 12.83 2.50
CA TYR A 28 11.74 13.45 3.64
C TYR A 28 12.48 14.75 3.31
N GLU A 29 12.65 15.09 2.02
CA GLU A 29 13.27 16.35 1.60
C GLU A 29 12.26 17.51 1.44
N TYR A 30 10.96 17.23 1.48
CA TYR A 30 9.94 18.28 1.49
C TYR A 30 9.77 18.85 2.90
N VAL A 31 9.38 20.13 2.96
CA VAL A 31 9.15 20.81 4.25
C VAL A 31 7.93 20.24 4.97
N ASP A 32 6.87 19.98 4.23
CA ASP A 32 5.60 19.44 4.68
C ASP A 32 4.82 18.82 3.50
N LEU A 33 3.64 18.25 3.80
CA LEU A 33 2.77 17.68 2.78
C LEU A 33 2.33 18.71 1.73
N ALA A 34 2.13 19.97 2.11
CA ALA A 34 1.67 21.01 1.19
C ALA A 34 2.74 21.33 0.13
N ASP A 35 4.01 21.40 0.53
CA ASP A 35 5.16 21.56 -0.37
C ASP A 35 5.27 20.39 -1.37
N ALA A 36 5.16 19.16 -0.89
CA ALA A 36 5.16 17.96 -1.74
C ALA A 36 4.01 17.96 -2.77
N VAL A 37 2.79 18.30 -2.33
CA VAL A 37 1.60 18.41 -3.19
C VAL A 37 1.76 19.54 -4.20
N GLN A 38 2.30 20.69 -3.80
CA GLN A 38 2.54 21.82 -4.70
C GLN A 38 3.53 21.44 -5.80
N HIS A 39 4.61 20.75 -5.45
CA HIS A 39 5.58 20.25 -6.43
C HIS A 39 4.90 19.28 -7.41
N LEU A 40 4.13 18.31 -6.92
CA LEU A 40 3.41 17.36 -7.77
C LEU A 40 2.41 18.04 -8.72
N LYS A 41 1.67 19.04 -8.23
CA LYS A 41 0.74 19.84 -9.06
C LYS A 41 1.48 20.61 -10.15
N ALA A 42 2.67 21.14 -9.87
CA ALA A 42 3.49 21.81 -10.87
C ALA A 42 3.92 20.83 -11.97
N LEU A 43 4.35 19.62 -11.61
CA LEU A 43 4.64 18.56 -12.59
C LEU A 43 3.38 18.17 -13.39
N GLY A 44 2.22 18.06 -12.73
CA GLY A 44 0.94 17.81 -13.39
C GLY A 44 0.55 18.88 -14.42
N ALA A 45 0.80 20.16 -14.12
CA ALA A 45 0.56 21.26 -15.05
C ALA A 45 1.52 21.20 -16.26
N ILE A 46 2.78 20.84 -16.04
CA ILE A 46 3.74 20.61 -17.13
C ILE A 46 3.27 19.44 -18.00
N LEU A 47 2.81 18.34 -17.40
CA LEU A 47 2.31 17.17 -18.14
C LEU A 47 1.12 17.47 -19.04
N GLN A 48 0.23 18.37 -18.63
CA GLN A 48 -0.90 18.79 -19.47
C GLN A 48 -0.44 19.56 -20.71
N GLN A 49 0.68 20.29 -20.63
CA GLN A 49 1.25 21.07 -21.74
C GLN A 49 2.23 20.25 -22.59
N HIS A 50 2.95 19.33 -21.93
CA HIS A 50 4.07 18.55 -22.45
C HIS A 50 3.91 17.06 -22.13
N PRO A 51 2.87 16.39 -22.67
CA PRO A 51 2.58 14.99 -22.40
C PRO A 51 3.70 14.03 -22.79
N GLU A 52 4.60 14.44 -23.68
CA GLU A 52 5.82 13.74 -24.06
C GLU A 52 6.79 13.52 -22.88
N GLN A 53 6.71 14.34 -21.83
CA GLN A 53 7.59 14.24 -20.65
C GLN A 53 7.28 13.04 -19.75
N LEU A 54 6.20 12.28 -19.99
CA LEU A 54 5.97 11.00 -19.29
C LEU A 54 6.95 9.91 -19.72
N GLY A 55 7.73 10.11 -20.79
CA GLY A 55 8.83 9.22 -21.18
C GLY A 55 8.42 7.94 -21.91
N ILE A 56 7.14 7.71 -22.17
CA ILE A 56 6.65 6.38 -22.55
C ILE A 56 6.04 6.36 -23.96
N THR A 57 6.36 5.29 -24.70
CA THR A 57 5.78 4.91 -26.00
C THR A 57 4.62 3.91 -25.90
N ASP A 58 4.39 3.36 -24.71
CA ASP A 58 3.49 2.23 -24.45
C ASP A 58 2.19 2.67 -23.75
N TYR A 59 1.61 3.79 -24.16
CA TYR A 59 0.29 4.21 -23.66
C TYR A 59 -0.81 3.18 -23.96
N PRO A 60 -1.89 3.15 -23.14
CA PRO A 60 -2.17 3.96 -21.95
C PRO A 60 -1.37 3.55 -20.71
N LEU A 61 -1.21 4.49 -19.77
CA LEU A 61 -0.60 4.25 -18.44
C LEU A 61 -1.68 4.05 -17.40
N VAL A 62 -1.74 2.86 -16.83
CA VAL A 62 -2.75 2.51 -15.83
C VAL A 62 -2.10 2.27 -14.48
N PHE A 63 -2.60 2.98 -13.47
CA PHE A 63 -2.29 2.83 -12.06
C PHE A 63 -3.44 2.05 -11.42
N GLY A 64 -3.18 0.80 -11.02
CA GLY A 64 -4.14 -0.03 -10.27
C GLY A 64 -4.06 0.28 -8.79
N PHE A 65 -5.18 0.60 -8.14
CA PHE A 65 -5.25 0.88 -6.71
C PHE A 65 -6.02 -0.24 -6.01
N ALA A 66 -5.29 -1.16 -5.38
CA ALA A 66 -5.87 -2.26 -4.62
C ALA A 66 -6.13 -1.82 -3.17
N GLY A 67 -7.40 -1.85 -2.75
CA GLY A 67 -7.81 -1.43 -1.41
C GLY A 67 -8.14 0.06 -1.32
N LEU A 68 -9.38 0.38 -0.95
CA LEU A 68 -9.93 1.74 -0.94
C LEU A 68 -10.23 2.28 0.48
N GLY A 69 -9.58 1.73 1.51
CA GLY A 69 -9.61 2.27 2.88
C GLY A 69 -8.81 3.56 3.01
N ASN A 70 -8.51 4.00 4.24
CA ASN A 70 -7.82 5.27 4.50
C ASN A 70 -6.51 5.45 3.72
N VAL A 71 -5.68 4.40 3.63
CA VAL A 71 -4.41 4.42 2.88
C VAL A 71 -4.66 4.60 1.39
N GLY A 72 -5.63 3.86 0.83
CA GLY A 72 -6.02 3.96 -0.58
C GLY A 72 -6.60 5.32 -0.93
N GLN A 73 -7.46 5.88 -0.08
CA GLN A 73 -8.01 7.23 -0.26
C GLN A 73 -6.90 8.28 -0.23
N GLY A 74 -5.98 8.22 0.74
CA GLY A 74 -4.83 9.13 0.77
C GLY A 74 -3.95 9.00 -0.48
N ALA A 75 -3.73 7.79 -1.00
CA ALA A 75 -2.99 7.61 -2.25
C ALA A 75 -3.72 8.23 -3.46
N LEU A 76 -5.05 8.08 -3.54
CA LEU A 76 -5.89 8.65 -4.59
C LEU A 76 -5.93 10.18 -4.53
N GLU A 77 -6.06 10.77 -3.34
CA GLU A 77 -6.04 12.23 -3.15
C GLU A 77 -4.75 12.86 -3.70
N ILE A 78 -3.60 12.21 -3.47
CA ILE A 78 -2.32 12.65 -4.03
C ILE A 78 -2.28 12.41 -5.54
N PHE A 79 -2.77 11.26 -6.03
CA PHE A 79 -2.76 10.95 -7.46
C PHE A 79 -3.66 11.90 -8.28
N ASP A 80 -4.77 12.35 -7.71
CA ASP A 80 -5.72 13.29 -8.34
C ASP A 80 -5.20 14.73 -8.47
N CYS A 81 -3.98 14.99 -7.98
CA CYS A 81 -3.24 16.21 -8.32
C CYS A 81 -2.71 16.20 -9.77
N LEU A 82 -2.77 15.07 -10.48
CA LEU A 82 -2.32 14.87 -11.84
C LEU A 82 -3.50 14.84 -12.84
N PRO A 83 -3.27 14.93 -14.17
CA PRO A 83 -4.34 14.77 -15.16
C PRO A 83 -4.83 13.30 -15.23
N THR A 84 -5.68 12.91 -14.29
CA THR A 84 -6.17 11.54 -14.14
C THR A 84 -7.53 11.31 -14.79
N GLN A 85 -7.76 10.08 -15.24
CA GLN A 85 -9.07 9.58 -15.64
C GLN A 85 -9.31 8.21 -15.01
N GLU A 86 -10.51 7.98 -14.48
CA GLU A 86 -10.88 6.66 -13.96
C GLU A 86 -11.25 5.69 -15.09
N VAL A 87 -10.84 4.43 -14.95
CA VAL A 87 -11.21 3.33 -15.83
C VAL A 87 -11.60 2.11 -15.00
N LEU A 88 -12.71 1.46 -15.36
CA LEU A 88 -13.13 0.25 -14.68
C LEU A 88 -12.25 -0.95 -15.08
N PRO A 89 -12.04 -1.95 -14.20
CA PRO A 89 -11.29 -3.16 -14.53
C PRO A 89 -11.81 -3.87 -15.80
N THR A 90 -13.13 -3.87 -15.98
CA THR A 90 -13.82 -4.46 -17.14
C THR A 90 -13.58 -3.70 -18.45
N GLN A 91 -13.14 -2.45 -18.39
CA GLN A 91 -12.92 -1.57 -19.54
C GLN A 91 -11.45 -1.54 -19.99
N LEU A 92 -10.52 -2.14 -19.22
CA LEU A 92 -9.09 -2.09 -19.51
C LEU A 92 -8.80 -2.62 -20.93
N ALA A 93 -9.29 -3.79 -21.30
CA ALA A 93 -9.05 -4.35 -22.63
C ALA A 93 -9.51 -3.41 -23.77
N ASP A 94 -10.67 -2.77 -23.61
CA ASP A 94 -11.22 -1.85 -24.60
C ASP A 94 -10.48 -0.50 -24.63
N LEU A 95 -9.97 -0.01 -23.49
CA LEU A 95 -9.12 1.17 -23.42
C LEU A 95 -7.86 0.98 -24.30
N PHE A 96 -7.21 -0.18 -24.18
CA PHE A 96 -6.02 -0.51 -24.97
C PHE A 96 -6.31 -0.73 -26.45
N ARG A 97 -7.49 -1.27 -26.79
CA ARG A 97 -7.93 -1.50 -28.18
C ARG A 97 -8.32 -0.19 -28.88
N SER A 98 -9.10 0.65 -28.21
CA SER A 98 -9.65 1.88 -28.80
C SER A 98 -8.61 2.99 -28.96
N ARG A 99 -7.63 3.06 -28.04
CA ARG A 99 -6.63 4.14 -27.97
C ARG A 99 -7.23 5.55 -28.01
N ASN A 100 -8.48 5.69 -27.57
CA ASN A 100 -9.20 6.95 -27.60
C ASN A 100 -9.07 7.67 -26.25
N TYR A 101 -7.98 8.39 -26.08
CA TYR A 101 -7.71 9.18 -24.87
C TYR A 101 -6.79 10.36 -25.17
N SER A 102 -6.88 11.40 -24.35
CA SER A 102 -6.02 12.58 -24.47
C SER A 102 -4.56 12.21 -24.12
N PRO A 103 -3.56 12.68 -24.89
CA PRO A 103 -2.16 12.55 -24.51
C PRO A 103 -1.90 13.08 -23.09
N GLY A 104 -1.03 12.42 -22.34
CA GLY A 104 -0.72 12.81 -20.96
C GLY A 104 -1.73 12.34 -19.90
N THR A 105 -2.84 11.72 -20.32
CA THR A 105 -3.82 11.17 -19.37
C THR A 105 -3.23 9.98 -18.61
N LEU A 106 -3.33 10.02 -17.29
CA LEU A 106 -3.00 8.91 -16.40
C LEU A 106 -4.29 8.18 -15.99
N PHE A 107 -4.36 6.88 -16.18
CA PHE A 107 -5.54 6.13 -15.80
C PHE A 107 -5.42 5.62 -14.37
N LYS A 108 -6.45 5.84 -13.54
CA LYS A 108 -6.61 5.14 -12.26
C LYS A 108 -7.65 4.05 -12.40
N CYS A 109 -7.28 2.83 -12.02
CA CYS A 109 -8.17 1.67 -11.98
C CYS A 109 -8.36 1.29 -10.51
N LEU A 110 -9.57 1.51 -9.99
CA LEU A 110 -9.90 1.19 -8.60
C LEU A 110 -10.22 -0.31 -8.50
N LEU A 111 -9.51 -1.01 -7.63
CA LEU A 111 -9.59 -2.46 -7.49
C LEU A 111 -10.13 -2.83 -6.11
N GLN A 112 -11.44 -3.06 -6.03
CA GLN A 112 -12.10 -3.54 -4.82
C GLN A 112 -12.04 -5.07 -4.71
N LYS A 113 -12.49 -5.61 -3.58
CA LYS A 113 -12.57 -7.07 -3.38
C LYS A 113 -13.41 -7.75 -4.46
N SER A 114 -14.53 -7.14 -4.85
CA SER A 114 -15.39 -7.62 -5.95
C SER A 114 -14.74 -7.56 -7.32
N ASP A 115 -13.73 -6.72 -7.52
CA ASP A 115 -12.98 -6.65 -8.77
C ASP A 115 -11.84 -7.66 -8.80
N LEU A 116 -11.32 -8.03 -7.63
CA LEU A 116 -10.09 -8.82 -7.51
C LEU A 116 -10.31 -10.29 -7.16
N LEU A 117 -11.41 -10.65 -6.49
CA LEU A 117 -11.56 -11.97 -5.88
C LEU A 117 -12.72 -12.75 -6.49
N ARG A 118 -12.52 -14.05 -6.70
CA ARG A 118 -13.51 -14.96 -7.25
C ARG A 118 -13.55 -16.27 -6.46
N ASN A 119 -14.75 -16.79 -6.23
CA ASN A 119 -14.94 -18.16 -5.76
C ASN A 119 -14.91 -19.16 -6.93
N SER A 120 -15.17 -20.43 -6.65
CA SER A 120 -15.22 -21.51 -7.66
C SER A 120 -16.32 -21.35 -8.73
N LEU A 121 -17.32 -20.50 -8.49
CA LEU A 121 -18.38 -20.15 -9.44
C LEU A 121 -18.03 -18.91 -10.28
N HIS A 122 -16.80 -18.40 -10.19
CA HIS A 122 -16.36 -17.17 -10.82
C HIS A 122 -17.17 -15.93 -10.41
N GLN A 123 -17.61 -15.88 -9.14
CA GLN A 123 -18.38 -14.77 -8.58
C GLN A 123 -17.72 -14.24 -7.31
N PHE A 124 -18.12 -13.03 -6.93
CA PHE A 124 -17.80 -12.46 -5.62
C PHE A 124 -19.07 -12.30 -4.79
N ASP A 125 -19.14 -12.98 -3.65
CA ASP A 125 -20.21 -12.82 -2.67
C ASP A 125 -19.61 -12.33 -1.34
N VAL A 126 -20.14 -11.21 -0.84
CA VAL A 126 -19.60 -10.54 0.35
C VAL A 126 -19.81 -11.36 1.62
N GLN A 127 -20.95 -12.05 1.74
CA GLN A 127 -21.30 -12.81 2.94
C GLN A 127 -20.50 -14.12 2.98
N ASP A 128 -20.43 -14.81 1.85
CA ASP A 128 -19.62 -16.03 1.69
C ASP A 128 -18.13 -15.73 1.87
N TYR A 129 -17.61 -14.63 1.30
CA TYR A 129 -16.21 -14.22 1.52
C TYR A 129 -15.92 -13.92 2.99
N ALA A 130 -16.85 -13.30 3.72
CA ALA A 130 -16.67 -13.03 5.14
C ALA A 130 -16.61 -14.31 5.99
N ALA A 131 -17.38 -15.33 5.62
CA ALA A 131 -17.42 -16.62 6.32
C ALA A 131 -16.28 -17.57 5.89
N HIS A 132 -15.93 -17.55 4.61
CA HIS A 132 -15.04 -18.51 3.95
C HIS A 132 -14.04 -17.83 3.01
N PRO A 133 -13.18 -16.92 3.51
CA PRO A 133 -12.25 -16.17 2.66
C PRO A 133 -11.28 -17.07 1.88
N SER A 134 -10.93 -18.24 2.42
CA SER A 134 -10.04 -19.22 1.77
C SER A 134 -10.63 -19.89 0.52
N HIS A 135 -11.93 -19.75 0.26
CA HIS A 135 -12.56 -20.27 -0.97
C HIS A 135 -12.36 -19.34 -2.18
N TYR A 136 -11.74 -18.18 -1.98
CA TYR A 136 -11.53 -17.17 -3.00
C TYR A 136 -10.10 -17.17 -3.50
N HIS A 137 -9.92 -16.90 -4.79
CA HIS A 137 -8.62 -16.66 -5.43
C HIS A 137 -8.63 -15.30 -6.11
N SER A 138 -7.44 -14.76 -6.38
CA SER A 138 -7.32 -13.47 -7.05
C SER A 138 -7.26 -13.58 -8.57
N ILE A 139 -7.92 -12.64 -9.25
CA ILE A 139 -7.84 -12.42 -10.70
C ILE A 139 -6.97 -11.21 -11.09
N LEU A 140 -6.27 -10.59 -10.14
CA LEU A 140 -5.29 -9.54 -10.44
C LEU A 140 -4.25 -9.95 -11.49
N PRO A 141 -3.73 -11.20 -11.51
CA PRO A 141 -2.79 -11.66 -12.54
C PRO A 141 -3.30 -11.44 -13.98
N ASP A 142 -4.60 -11.57 -14.22
CA ASP A 142 -5.22 -11.37 -15.53
C ASP A 142 -5.28 -9.89 -15.95
N LEU A 143 -5.18 -8.97 -14.98
CA LEU A 143 -5.19 -7.52 -15.20
C LEU A 143 -3.78 -6.95 -15.41
N LEU A 144 -2.72 -7.67 -15.00
CA LEU A 144 -1.33 -7.21 -15.10
C LEU A 144 -0.87 -6.81 -16.51
N PRO A 145 -1.35 -7.43 -17.62
CA PRO A 145 -1.02 -6.95 -18.97
C PRO A 145 -1.44 -5.50 -19.27
N TYR A 146 -2.35 -4.94 -18.46
CA TYR A 146 -2.90 -3.60 -18.60
C TYR A 146 -2.40 -2.61 -17.53
N ILE A 147 -1.87 -3.09 -16.40
CA ILE A 147 -1.43 -2.26 -15.27
C ILE A 147 0.05 -1.91 -15.40
N SER A 148 0.38 -0.63 -15.36
CA SER A 148 1.77 -0.11 -15.37
C SER A 148 2.34 0.02 -13.97
N VAL A 149 1.52 0.47 -13.03
CA VAL A 149 1.89 0.62 -11.62
C VAL A 149 0.78 0.04 -10.75
N LEU A 150 1.12 -0.81 -9.79
CA LEU A 150 0.17 -1.33 -8.80
C LEU A 150 0.43 -0.66 -7.46
N LEU A 151 -0.56 0.02 -6.89
CA LEU A 151 -0.56 0.46 -5.50
C LEU A 151 -1.31 -0.57 -4.65
N ASN A 152 -0.59 -1.25 -3.76
CA ASN A 152 -1.19 -2.11 -2.76
C ASN A 152 -1.47 -1.33 -1.47
N CYS A 153 -2.74 -1.20 -1.12
CA CYS A 153 -3.24 -0.58 0.10
C CYS A 153 -4.13 -1.57 0.88
N VAL A 154 -3.99 -2.88 0.61
CA VAL A 154 -4.82 -3.94 1.21
C VAL A 154 -4.17 -4.44 2.49
N PHE A 155 -4.92 -4.35 3.59
CA PHE A 155 -4.58 -5.08 4.82
C PHE A 155 -4.64 -6.59 4.58
N TYR A 156 -3.59 -7.31 4.99
CA TYR A 156 -3.47 -8.75 4.84
C TYR A 156 -3.51 -9.48 6.18
N ALA A 157 -4.12 -10.66 6.19
CA ALA A 157 -3.94 -11.63 7.26
C ALA A 157 -3.97 -13.06 6.66
N PRO A 158 -3.30 -14.05 7.27
CA PRO A 158 -3.06 -15.37 6.67
C PRO A 158 -4.32 -16.14 6.23
N GLN A 159 -5.48 -15.86 6.82
CA GLN A 159 -6.76 -16.48 6.44
C GLN A 159 -7.34 -15.95 5.11
N TYR A 160 -6.85 -14.81 4.61
CA TYR A 160 -7.31 -14.20 3.36
C TYR A 160 -6.38 -14.58 2.20
N PRO A 161 -6.91 -14.71 0.97
CA PRO A 161 -6.07 -14.97 -0.19
C PRO A 161 -5.18 -13.75 -0.50
N ARG A 162 -3.96 -14.01 -0.95
CA ARG A 162 -3.11 -12.98 -1.54
C ARG A 162 -3.76 -12.44 -2.81
N ILE A 163 -3.70 -11.12 -3.01
CA ILE A 163 -4.18 -10.49 -4.25
C ILE A 163 -3.20 -10.71 -5.40
N LEU A 164 -1.92 -10.93 -5.10
CA LEU A 164 -0.93 -11.33 -6.11
C LEU A 164 -0.09 -12.49 -5.57
N PRO A 165 -0.55 -13.75 -5.71
CA PRO A 165 0.20 -14.94 -5.32
C PRO A 165 1.48 -15.14 -6.16
N ASN A 166 2.49 -15.82 -5.60
CA ASN A 166 3.80 -15.99 -6.24
C ASN A 166 3.72 -16.77 -7.56
N ASP A 167 3.03 -17.90 -7.54
CA ASP A 167 2.80 -18.77 -8.71
C ASP A 167 2.03 -18.04 -9.81
N ALA A 168 0.94 -17.37 -9.44
CA ALA A 168 0.12 -16.63 -10.39
C ALA A 168 0.86 -15.41 -10.97
N PHE A 169 1.72 -14.76 -10.19
CA PHE A 169 2.57 -13.68 -10.70
C PHE A 169 3.63 -14.21 -11.68
N ALA A 170 4.30 -15.32 -11.34
CA ALA A 170 5.27 -15.98 -12.22
C ALA A 170 4.62 -16.40 -13.55
N GLU A 171 3.42 -16.99 -13.50
CA GLU A 171 2.67 -17.38 -14.70
C GLU A 171 2.30 -16.18 -15.58
N ALA A 172 1.75 -15.11 -14.98
CA ALA A 172 1.44 -13.89 -15.72
C ALA A 172 2.69 -13.28 -16.35
N TRP A 173 3.82 -13.31 -15.63
CA TRP A 173 5.11 -12.88 -16.16
C TRP A 173 5.54 -13.76 -17.34
N LEU A 174 5.49 -15.09 -17.25
CA LEU A 174 5.83 -15.98 -18.37
C LEU A 174 4.93 -15.77 -19.60
N ARG A 175 3.66 -15.39 -19.39
CA ARG A 175 2.70 -15.04 -20.47
C ARG A 175 2.91 -13.66 -21.08
N GLY A 176 3.90 -12.90 -20.61
CA GLY A 176 4.30 -11.61 -21.21
C GLY A 176 3.68 -10.38 -20.55
N ALA A 177 3.18 -10.47 -19.31
CA ALA A 177 2.69 -9.31 -18.55
C ALA A 177 3.84 -8.39 -18.07
N ARG A 178 4.67 -7.89 -19.00
CA ARG A 178 5.81 -6.97 -18.75
C ARG A 178 5.39 -5.52 -18.53
N ARG A 179 4.10 -5.19 -18.61
CA ARG A 179 3.61 -3.82 -18.45
C ARG A 179 3.77 -3.31 -17.02
N LEU A 180 3.61 -4.19 -16.03
CA LEU A 180 3.83 -3.84 -14.63
C LEU A 180 5.31 -3.50 -14.43
N GLN A 181 5.60 -2.24 -14.13
CA GLN A 181 6.96 -1.73 -13.92
C GLN A 181 7.26 -1.51 -12.44
N VAL A 182 6.25 -1.04 -11.70
CA VAL A 182 6.39 -0.70 -10.28
C VAL A 182 5.22 -1.26 -9.47
N VAL A 183 5.54 -1.82 -8.30
CA VAL A 183 4.57 -2.08 -7.23
C VAL A 183 4.90 -1.17 -6.06
N GLY A 184 3.99 -0.25 -5.73
CA GLY A 184 4.06 0.52 -4.49
C GLY A 184 3.26 -0.20 -3.41
N ASP A 185 3.94 -0.91 -2.52
CA ASP A 185 3.29 -1.60 -1.41
C ASP A 185 3.25 -0.70 -0.17
N LEU A 186 2.08 -0.13 0.09
CA LEU A 186 1.82 0.73 1.23
C LEU A 186 1.31 -0.05 2.46
N SER A 187 0.96 -1.33 2.32
CA SER A 187 0.69 -2.19 3.47
C SER A 187 2.02 -2.70 4.07
N CYS A 188 2.96 -3.07 3.20
CA CYS A 188 4.33 -3.43 3.53
C CYS A 188 4.42 -4.44 4.70
N ASP A 189 3.90 -5.63 4.47
CA ASP A 189 3.88 -6.72 5.47
C ASP A 189 4.85 -7.87 5.09
N PRO A 190 6.17 -7.66 4.93
CA PRO A 190 7.09 -8.72 4.57
C PRO A 190 7.29 -9.74 5.73
N PRO A 191 7.66 -11.00 5.42
CA PRO A 191 7.78 -11.59 4.08
C PRO A 191 6.44 -12.09 3.51
N ASP A 192 5.37 -12.03 4.31
CA ASP A 192 4.08 -12.68 4.04
C ASP A 192 2.94 -11.67 3.86
N GLY A 193 3.07 -10.80 2.86
CA GLY A 193 2.07 -9.79 2.52
C GLY A 193 1.00 -10.25 1.52
N SER A 194 0.07 -9.36 1.18
CA SER A 194 -0.97 -9.63 0.18
C SER A 194 -0.46 -9.68 -1.25
N VAL A 195 0.75 -9.18 -1.52
CA VAL A 195 1.44 -9.23 -2.81
C VAL A 195 2.76 -10.00 -2.69
N ALA A 196 3.02 -10.91 -3.64
CA ALA A 196 4.18 -11.80 -3.64
C ALA A 196 5.54 -11.09 -3.68
N CYS A 197 5.59 -9.90 -4.29
CA CYS A 197 6.84 -9.21 -4.56
C CYS A 197 7.42 -8.45 -3.36
N THR A 198 6.65 -8.26 -2.28
CA THR A 198 7.13 -7.60 -1.06
C THR A 198 7.73 -8.61 -0.11
N VAL A 199 8.97 -9.02 -0.41
CA VAL A 199 9.70 -10.02 0.37
C VAL A 199 10.63 -9.40 1.43
N THR A 200 10.86 -8.09 1.37
CA THR A 200 11.60 -7.29 2.34
C THR A 200 11.01 -5.88 2.41
N SER A 201 11.34 -5.13 3.47
CA SER A 201 11.10 -3.68 3.53
C SER A 201 12.41 -2.91 3.29
N GLY A 202 12.30 -1.75 2.66
CA GLY A 202 13.34 -0.74 2.59
C GLY A 202 13.16 0.32 3.69
N ASP A 203 14.08 1.29 3.72
CA ASP A 203 13.98 2.48 4.57
C ASP A 203 13.69 3.74 3.73
N LEU A 204 13.52 4.90 4.38
CA LEU A 204 13.22 6.15 3.68
C LEU A 204 14.33 6.58 2.69
N TYR A 205 15.58 6.17 2.90
CA TYR A 205 16.73 6.52 2.05
C TYR A 205 16.91 5.53 0.89
N HIS A 206 16.58 4.26 1.11
CA HIS A 206 16.62 3.17 0.13
C HIS A 206 15.26 2.47 0.05
N PRO A 207 14.21 3.14 -0.48
CA PRO A 207 12.83 2.68 -0.39
C PRO A 207 12.45 1.61 -1.41
N ILE A 208 13.38 1.26 -2.31
CA ILE A 208 13.10 0.44 -3.49
C ILE A 208 14.10 -0.71 -3.64
N PHE A 209 13.60 -1.81 -4.16
CA PHE A 209 14.38 -2.96 -4.61
C PHE A 209 13.69 -3.59 -5.82
N ASP A 210 14.40 -4.45 -6.54
CA ASP A 210 13.80 -5.21 -7.64
C ASP A 210 13.46 -6.63 -7.21
N TYR A 211 12.32 -7.11 -7.69
CA TYR A 211 11.83 -8.47 -7.52
C TYR A 211 11.75 -9.16 -8.89
N ASN A 212 12.31 -10.36 -9.00
CA ASN A 212 12.17 -11.22 -10.17
C ASN A 212 10.95 -12.15 -10.01
N PRO A 213 9.90 -12.02 -10.84
CA PRO A 213 8.70 -12.85 -10.69
C PRO A 213 8.89 -14.33 -10.99
N ILE A 214 9.98 -14.74 -11.64
CA ILE A 214 10.23 -16.14 -12.01
C ILE A 214 10.81 -16.94 -10.85
N ASP A 215 11.81 -16.40 -10.16
CA ASP A 215 12.55 -17.11 -9.11
C ASP A 215 12.36 -16.51 -7.71
N GLY A 216 11.67 -15.36 -7.60
CA GLY A 216 11.41 -14.67 -6.35
C GLY A 216 12.62 -13.95 -5.76
N SER A 217 13.72 -13.82 -6.52
CA SER A 217 14.95 -13.17 -6.04
C SER A 217 14.82 -11.65 -5.93
N VAL A 218 15.56 -11.09 -4.97
CA VAL A 218 15.69 -9.64 -4.76
C VAL A 218 17.03 -9.17 -5.28
N SER A 219 17.03 -8.02 -5.93
CA SER A 219 18.25 -7.35 -6.40
C SER A 219 18.15 -5.84 -6.24
N ASN A 220 19.24 -5.15 -6.57
CA ASN A 220 19.24 -3.69 -6.63
C ASN A 220 18.22 -3.21 -7.66
N ALA A 221 17.57 -2.08 -7.36
CA ALA A 221 16.51 -1.55 -8.21
C ALA A 221 16.97 -1.30 -9.65
N PHE A 222 16.02 -1.42 -10.57
CA PHE A 222 16.12 -1.11 -11.99
C PHE A 222 16.87 -2.10 -12.89
N GLY A 223 16.94 -3.37 -12.50
CA GLY A 223 17.37 -4.50 -13.32
C GLY A 223 16.50 -4.75 -14.56
N GLU A 224 16.96 -5.61 -15.46
CA GLU A 224 16.17 -6.07 -16.61
C GLU A 224 15.26 -7.22 -16.20
N ASP A 225 14.08 -7.35 -16.84
CA ASP A 225 13.11 -8.42 -16.58
C ASP A 225 12.67 -8.58 -15.10
N THR A 226 12.68 -7.47 -14.36
CA THR A 226 12.24 -7.35 -12.97
C THR A 226 11.11 -6.32 -12.80
N VAL A 227 10.39 -6.43 -11.68
CA VAL A 227 9.49 -5.39 -11.17
C VAL A 227 10.19 -4.62 -10.06
N THR A 228 10.14 -3.30 -10.09
CA THR A 228 10.62 -2.48 -8.97
C THR A 228 9.54 -2.40 -7.90
N VAL A 229 9.89 -2.75 -6.67
CA VAL A 229 9.00 -2.69 -5.51
C VAL A 229 9.42 -1.51 -4.66
N MET A 230 8.48 -0.60 -4.39
CA MET A 230 8.61 0.44 -3.38
C MET A 230 7.84 -0.02 -2.15
N ALA A 231 8.56 -0.34 -1.07
CA ALA A 231 7.99 -0.84 0.17
C ALA A 231 8.79 -0.31 1.35
N VAL A 232 8.14 0.52 2.18
CA VAL A 232 8.71 1.10 3.40
C VAL A 232 7.67 0.99 4.49
N ASP A 233 8.04 0.39 5.62
CA ASP A 233 7.13 0.07 6.74
C ASP A 233 6.73 1.30 7.58
N ASN A 234 7.46 2.41 7.42
CA ASN A 234 7.29 3.61 8.22
C ASN A 234 7.14 4.90 7.39
N LEU A 235 6.45 4.84 6.24
CA LEU A 235 6.27 5.99 5.33
C LEU A 235 5.77 7.27 6.00
N SER A 236 4.99 7.18 7.09
CA SER A 236 4.56 8.35 7.86
C SER A 236 5.72 9.17 8.45
N ALA A 237 6.87 8.54 8.68
CA ALA A 237 8.09 9.20 9.15
C ALA A 237 8.73 10.10 8.08
N GLY A 238 8.35 9.97 6.80
CA GLY A 238 8.78 10.87 5.73
C GLY A 238 8.15 12.27 5.83
N LEU A 239 6.98 12.41 6.46
CA LEU A 239 6.33 13.69 6.74
C LEU A 239 5.93 13.74 8.23
N PRO A 240 6.91 13.80 9.15
CA PRO A 240 6.68 13.53 10.56
C PRO A 240 5.80 14.60 11.22
N ARG A 241 5.87 15.85 10.75
CA ARG A 241 5.01 16.95 11.22
C ARG A 241 3.55 16.68 10.90
N ASP A 242 3.24 16.45 9.62
CA ASP A 242 1.86 16.20 9.16
C ASP A 242 1.29 14.93 9.80
N ALA A 243 2.08 13.85 9.87
CA ALA A 243 1.69 12.63 10.55
C ALA A 243 1.37 12.86 12.05
N SER A 244 2.21 13.63 12.75
CA SER A 244 2.01 13.94 14.17
C SER A 244 0.77 14.82 14.39
N ILE A 245 0.52 15.80 13.52
CA ILE A 245 -0.68 16.65 13.58
C ILE A 245 -1.93 15.81 13.34
N ALA A 246 -1.94 14.96 12.31
CA ALA A 246 -3.08 14.08 12.02
C ALA A 246 -3.36 13.13 13.20
N PHE A 247 -2.34 12.44 13.70
CA PHE A 247 -2.47 11.52 14.83
C PHE A 247 -2.93 12.21 16.12
N SER A 248 -2.32 13.35 16.46
CA SER A 248 -2.70 14.11 17.67
C SER A 248 -4.11 14.67 17.58
N THR A 249 -4.56 15.08 16.40
CA THR A 249 -5.95 15.54 16.18
C THR A 249 -6.95 14.42 16.45
N MET A 250 -6.65 13.18 16.01
CA MET A 250 -7.50 12.02 16.29
C MET A 250 -7.56 11.66 17.79
N LEU A 251 -6.46 11.84 18.52
CA LEU A 251 -6.39 11.54 19.96
C LEU A 251 -6.95 12.63 20.86
N ARG A 252 -6.94 13.89 20.39
CA ARG A 252 -7.21 15.08 21.21
C ARG A 252 -8.50 14.98 22.01
N ASP A 253 -9.56 14.48 21.40
CA ASP A 253 -10.90 14.45 22.00
C ASP A 253 -11.01 13.41 23.13
N PHE A 254 -10.10 12.43 23.18
CA PHE A 254 -10.07 11.41 24.23
C PHE A 254 -9.31 11.87 25.49
N ILE A 255 -8.41 12.85 25.36
CA ILE A 255 -7.53 13.30 26.46
C ILE A 255 -8.31 13.82 27.67
N PRO A 256 -9.35 14.67 27.53
CA PRO A 256 -10.09 15.17 28.70
C PRO A 256 -10.76 14.07 29.52
N ALA A 257 -11.26 13.02 28.86
CA ALA A 257 -11.88 11.89 29.54
C ALA A 257 -10.82 11.04 30.27
N LEU A 258 -9.69 10.78 29.61
CA LEU A 258 -8.58 10.04 30.19
C LEU A 258 -8.00 10.72 31.44
N VAL A 259 -7.85 12.05 31.41
CA VAL A 259 -7.31 12.82 32.54
C VAL A 259 -8.25 12.87 33.75
N LYS A 260 -9.56 12.78 33.53
CA LYS A 260 -10.57 12.81 34.60
C LYS A 260 -10.84 11.44 35.22
N ALA A 261 -10.43 10.36 34.55
CA ALA A 261 -10.66 9.00 34.99
C ALA A 261 -9.83 8.69 36.25
N ASP A 262 -10.45 8.06 37.26
CA ASP A 262 -9.73 7.49 38.39
C ASP A 262 -9.19 6.10 38.02
N LEU A 263 -7.95 6.05 37.54
CA LEU A 263 -7.27 4.82 37.13
C LEU A 263 -6.80 3.96 38.32
N HIS A 264 -7.08 4.35 39.56
CA HIS A 264 -6.84 3.48 40.72
C HIS A 264 -8.02 2.54 40.99
N GLN A 265 -9.20 2.81 40.42
CA GLN A 265 -10.36 1.91 40.51
C GLN A 265 -10.06 0.59 39.81
N ALA A 266 -10.47 -0.52 40.43
CA ALA A 266 -10.34 -1.85 39.81
C ALA A 266 -11.21 -1.97 38.54
N ASP A 267 -12.38 -1.31 38.53
CA ASP A 267 -13.29 -1.28 37.38
C ASP A 267 -13.21 0.06 36.65
N LEU A 268 -12.68 0.02 35.43
CA LEU A 268 -12.56 1.19 34.55
C LEU A 268 -13.80 1.46 33.70
N SER A 269 -14.81 0.57 33.70
CA SER A 269 -15.97 0.68 32.80
C SER A 269 -16.81 1.93 33.05
N ALA A 270 -16.83 2.42 34.29
CA ALA A 270 -17.47 3.68 34.68
C ALA A 270 -16.52 4.89 34.61
N GLN A 271 -15.22 4.67 34.42
CA GLN A 271 -14.18 5.72 34.43
C GLN A 271 -13.82 6.19 33.02
N LEU A 272 -13.89 5.29 32.04
CA LEU A 272 -13.46 5.56 30.67
C LEU A 272 -14.62 5.47 29.68
N PRO A 273 -14.63 6.30 28.63
CA PRO A 273 -15.54 6.12 27.52
C PRO A 273 -15.29 4.75 26.83
N PRO A 274 -16.29 4.19 26.14
CA PRO A 274 -16.21 2.84 25.57
C PRO A 274 -14.98 2.62 24.68
N GLU A 275 -14.55 3.65 23.95
CA GLU A 275 -13.38 3.62 23.07
C GLU A 275 -12.09 3.42 23.87
N LEU A 276 -11.87 4.24 24.92
CA LEU A 276 -10.68 4.15 25.77
C LEU A 276 -10.69 2.88 26.63
N TYR A 277 -11.85 2.48 27.14
CA TYR A 277 -11.99 1.22 27.89
C TYR A 277 -11.64 0.02 27.00
N LYS A 278 -12.17 -0.02 25.77
CA LYS A 278 -11.83 -1.07 24.80
C LYS A 278 -10.37 -1.03 24.39
N ALA A 279 -9.75 0.15 24.33
CA ALA A 279 -8.33 0.31 23.98
C ALA A 279 -7.37 -0.04 25.13
N THR A 280 -7.85 -0.17 26.36
CA THR A 280 -7.03 -0.54 27.52
C THR A 280 -6.73 -2.04 27.47
N VAL A 281 -5.48 -2.38 27.12
CA VAL A 281 -5.02 -3.77 27.02
C VAL A 281 -4.74 -4.36 28.40
N THR A 282 -4.07 -3.58 29.25
CA THR A 282 -3.70 -3.95 30.62
C THR A 282 -4.15 -2.88 31.61
N HIS A 283 -4.49 -3.32 32.82
CA HIS A 283 -4.83 -2.46 33.93
C HIS A 283 -4.25 -3.04 35.22
N GLN A 284 -3.54 -2.21 36.00
CA GLN A 284 -2.90 -2.62 37.26
C GLN A 284 -2.02 -3.90 37.16
N GLY A 285 -1.36 -4.10 36.00
CA GLY A 285 -0.50 -5.25 35.76
C GLY A 285 -1.22 -6.49 35.20
N ASP A 286 -2.54 -6.47 35.13
CA ASP A 286 -3.36 -7.56 34.63
C ASP A 286 -3.90 -7.28 33.22
N LEU A 287 -4.04 -8.34 32.42
CA LEU A 287 -4.77 -8.25 31.15
C LEU A 287 -6.25 -7.96 31.41
N MET A 288 -6.78 -6.97 30.70
CA MET A 288 -8.22 -6.72 30.68
C MET A 288 -8.97 -7.92 30.10
N PRO A 289 -10.23 -8.19 30.49
CA PRO A 289 -10.94 -9.43 30.12
C PRO A 289 -10.94 -9.75 28.61
N ARG A 290 -11.07 -8.73 27.75
CA ARG A 290 -11.07 -8.85 26.29
C ARG A 290 -9.73 -9.39 25.74
N TYR A 291 -8.64 -9.15 26.44
CA TYR A 291 -7.28 -9.42 26.00
C TYR A 291 -6.67 -10.66 26.67
N ARG A 292 -7.44 -11.41 27.45
CA ARG A 292 -6.98 -12.65 28.11
C ARG A 292 -6.51 -13.72 27.11
N TYR A 293 -6.93 -13.66 25.85
CA TYR A 293 -6.38 -14.51 24.78
C TYR A 293 -4.86 -14.32 24.56
N LEU A 294 -4.28 -13.24 25.06
CA LEU A 294 -2.83 -12.98 24.99
C LEU A 294 -2.03 -13.73 26.08
N GLU A 295 -2.66 -14.27 27.12
CA GLU A 295 -1.97 -14.95 28.24
C GLU A 295 -1.01 -16.07 27.80
N PRO A 296 -1.37 -16.97 26.86
CA PRO A 296 -0.46 -18.04 26.42
C PRO A 296 0.84 -17.50 25.80
N TYR A 297 0.77 -16.34 25.13
CA TYR A 297 1.93 -15.70 24.51
C TYR A 297 2.86 -15.06 25.56
N LEU A 298 2.30 -14.56 26.66
CA LEU A 298 3.07 -14.01 27.79
C LEU A 298 3.81 -15.11 28.57
N GLN A 299 3.14 -16.23 28.84
CA GLN A 299 3.75 -17.38 29.53
C GLN A 299 4.94 -17.95 28.75
N THR A 300 4.84 -17.97 27.42
CA THR A 300 5.92 -18.42 26.55
C THR A 300 7.18 -17.56 26.71
N HIS A 301 7.01 -16.24 26.89
CA HIS A 301 8.13 -15.31 27.14
C HIS A 301 8.67 -15.38 28.58
N LEU A 302 7.81 -15.60 29.58
CA LEU A 302 8.23 -15.73 30.97
C LEU A 302 8.97 -17.05 31.26
N ASN A 303 8.69 -18.10 30.46
CA ASN A 303 9.35 -19.40 30.55
C ASN A 303 10.62 -19.49 29.68
N ALA A 304 10.84 -18.56 28.75
CA ALA A 304 12.15 -18.34 28.15
C ALA A 304 13.02 -17.64 29.22
N GLN A 305 14.22 -18.16 29.50
CA GLN A 305 15.09 -17.66 30.57
C GLN A 305 15.22 -16.12 30.50
N PRO A 306 15.24 -15.41 31.65
CA PRO A 306 15.49 -13.99 31.66
C PRO A 306 16.82 -13.72 30.97
N CYS A 307 16.78 -12.92 29.89
CA CYS A 307 17.99 -12.34 29.34
C CYS A 307 18.64 -11.54 30.47
N GLU A 308 19.83 -11.94 30.91
CA GLU A 308 20.63 -11.15 31.86
C GLU A 308 20.76 -9.74 31.26
N ALA A 309 19.99 -8.80 31.81
CA ALA A 309 20.14 -7.40 31.49
C ALA A 309 21.54 -7.00 31.99
N LEU A 310 22.42 -6.74 31.03
CA LEU A 310 23.68 -6.03 31.25
C LEU A 310 23.36 -4.74 32.03
N ILE A 311 23.79 -4.71 33.29
CA ILE A 311 24.02 -3.49 34.07
C ILE A 311 25.26 -2.80 33.52
#